data_AF-A0A3Q7XXU1-F1
#
_entry.id   AF-A0A3Q7XXU1-F1
#
_cell.length_a   1.000
_cell.length_b   1.000
_cell.length_c   1.000
_cell.angle_alpha   90.00
_cell.angle_beta   90.00
_cell.angle_gamma   90.00
#
_symmetry.space_group_name_H-M   'P 1'
#
loop_
_entity.id
_entity.type
_entity.pdbx_description
1 polymer ?
#
loop_
_entity_poly.entity_id
_entity_poly.type
_entity_poly.pdbx_seq_one_letter_code
_entity_poly.pdbx_strand_id
1 'polypeptide(L)'
;MKKFYKQRKTAINKSSTSRKKSSQPDEVPDHSEEEMILRLFDMNMTYGPCFGMTRLERYERAKKWGLNPPQEIENLLKGVNVRPECLWHKPIHVQKYLVENKSK
;
A
#
# COMPACT_ATOMS: atom_id res chain seq x y z
N MET A 1 -14.05 -41.78 -7.11
CA MET A 1 -14.21 -40.94 -5.89
C MET A 1 -14.39 -39.49 -6.31
N LYS A 2 -15.60 -38.93 -6.20
CA LYS A 2 -15.88 -37.51 -6.52
C LYS A 2 -16.02 -36.76 -5.19
N LYS A 3 -15.09 -35.85 -4.88
CA LYS A 3 -15.18 -34.95 -3.72
C LYS A 3 -16.06 -33.77 -4.11
N PHE A 4 -17.29 -33.75 -3.62
CA PHE A 4 -18.21 -32.63 -3.76
C PHE A 4 -17.87 -31.57 -2.70
N TYR A 5 -17.34 -30.42 -3.12
CA TYR A 5 -17.19 -29.28 -2.21
C TYR A 5 -18.57 -28.60 -2.05
N LYS A 6 -19.10 -28.62 -0.83
CA LYS A 6 -20.37 -27.98 -0.46
C LYS A 6 -20.11 -26.50 -0.16
N GLN A 7 -20.67 -25.60 -0.96
CA GLN A 7 -20.65 -24.16 -0.70
C GLN A 7 -21.58 -23.85 0.48
N ARG A 8 -21.08 -23.21 1.55
CA ARG A 8 -21.91 -22.67 2.63
C ARG A 8 -22.39 -21.26 2.25
N LYS A 9 -23.70 -21.08 2.07
CA LYS A 9 -24.35 -19.76 2.09
C LYS A 9 -24.64 -19.37 3.55
N THR A 10 -24.04 -18.30 4.05
CA THR A 10 -24.41 -17.71 5.34
C THR A 10 -25.20 -16.43 5.09
N ALA A 11 -26.50 -16.49 5.31
CA ALA A 11 -27.34 -15.31 5.43
C ALA A 11 -27.08 -14.68 6.82
N ILE A 12 -26.54 -13.46 6.84
CA ILE A 12 -26.35 -12.68 8.06
C ILE A 12 -27.32 -11.50 8.00
N ASN A 13 -28.50 -11.69 8.62
CA ASN A 13 -29.27 -10.59 9.17
C ASN A 13 -29.31 -10.81 10.69
N LYS A 14 -28.67 -9.90 11.45
CA LYS A 14 -29.08 -9.50 12.81
C LYS A 14 -28.22 -8.35 13.34
N SER A 15 -28.95 -7.30 13.70
CA SER A 15 -28.63 -6.13 14.52
C SER A 15 -27.44 -6.22 15.48
N SER A 16 -26.59 -5.18 15.49
CA SER A 16 -25.79 -4.81 16.65
C SER A 16 -25.64 -3.29 16.75
N THR A 17 -26.25 -2.75 17.81
CA THR A 17 -25.85 -1.61 18.64
C THR A 17 -25.05 -0.47 17.99
N SER A 18 -25.61 0.74 18.06
CA SER A 18 -24.96 2.01 17.70
C SER A 18 -23.63 2.18 18.46
N ARG A 19 -22.53 1.84 17.79
CA ARG A 19 -21.20 2.20 18.26
C ARG A 19 -21.08 3.72 18.08
N LYS A 20 -21.08 4.46 19.18
CA LYS A 20 -20.78 5.89 19.20
C LYS A 20 -19.45 6.09 18.46
N LYS A 21 -19.54 6.65 17.25
CA LYS A 21 -18.38 7.11 16.49
C LYS A 21 -17.88 8.34 17.23
N SER A 22 -16.83 8.16 18.03
CA SER A 22 -16.11 9.25 18.66
C SER A 22 -15.65 10.20 17.55
N SER A 23 -16.23 11.40 17.57
CA SER A 23 -15.86 12.55 16.77
C SER A 23 -14.48 13.01 17.17
N GLN A 24 -13.46 12.56 16.44
CA GLN A 24 -12.25 13.31 16.22
C GLN A 24 -12.26 13.62 14.72
N PRO A 25 -12.37 14.88 14.28
CA PRO A 25 -11.90 15.22 12.95
C PRO A 25 -10.40 15.02 13.03
N ASP A 26 -9.92 13.84 12.62
CA ASP A 26 -8.51 13.62 12.38
C ASP A 26 -8.10 14.76 11.44
N GLU A 27 -7.20 15.65 11.90
CA GLU A 27 -6.65 16.72 11.08
C GLU A 27 -6.15 16.05 9.80
N VAL A 28 -6.84 16.31 8.69
CA VAL A 28 -6.43 15.79 7.40
C VAL A 28 -5.07 16.41 7.17
N PRO A 29 -3.98 15.63 7.13
CA PRO A 29 -2.68 16.23 6.95
C PRO A 29 -2.73 16.98 5.63
N ASP A 30 -2.30 18.25 5.64
CA ASP A 30 -2.21 19.08 4.45
C ASP A 30 -1.16 18.47 3.53
N HIS A 31 -1.61 17.53 2.70
CA HIS A 31 -0.81 16.87 1.69
C HIS A 31 -1.06 17.61 0.39
N SER A 32 0.02 17.90 -0.33
CA SER A 32 -0.10 18.42 -1.68
C SER A 32 -0.90 17.45 -2.55
N GLU A 33 -1.54 17.97 -3.59
CA GLU A 33 -2.33 17.16 -4.51
C GLU A 33 -1.53 16.00 -5.10
N GLU A 34 -0.25 16.23 -5.39
CA GLU A 34 0.67 15.20 -5.88
C GLU A 34 0.88 14.07 -4.87
N GLU A 35 1.05 14.41 -3.59
CA GLU A 35 1.21 13.40 -2.53
C GLU A 35 -0.09 12.62 -2.31
N MET A 36 -1.27 13.26 -2.46
CA MET A 36 -2.54 12.54 -2.41
C MET A 36 -2.68 11.53 -3.56
N ILE A 37 -2.32 11.91 -4.78
CA ILE A 37 -2.32 11.01 -5.94
C ILE A 37 -1.38 9.82 -5.71
N LEU A 38 -0.17 10.07 -5.21
CA LEU A 38 0.80 9.02 -4.92
C LEU A 38 0.36 8.08 -3.79
N ARG A 39 -0.40 8.60 -2.81
CA ARG A 39 -1.00 7.77 -1.75
C ARG A 39 -2.14 6.90 -2.25
N LEU A 40 -2.97 7.42 -3.16
CA LEU A 40 -3.98 6.62 -3.84
C LEU A 40 -3.32 5.51 -4.66
N PHE A 41 -2.20 5.80 -5.33
CA PHE A 41 -1.38 4.78 -5.97
C PHE A 41 -0.91 3.73 -4.97
N ASP A 42 -0.35 4.12 -3.82
CA ASP A 42 0.10 3.23 -2.73
C ASP A 42 -0.98 2.25 -2.24
N MET A 43 -2.23 2.69 -2.20
CA MET A 43 -3.40 1.88 -1.79
C MET A 43 -3.93 0.96 -2.90
N ASN A 44 -3.58 1.21 -4.16
CA ASN A 44 -4.11 0.43 -5.28
C ASN A 44 -3.41 -0.93 -5.40
N MET A 45 -4.12 -2.02 -5.05
CA MET A 45 -3.55 -3.37 -5.06
C MET A 45 -3.30 -3.96 -6.46
N THR A 46 -3.81 -3.34 -7.54
CA THR A 46 -3.60 -3.85 -8.91
C THR A 46 -2.11 -3.88 -9.29
N TYR A 47 -1.31 -2.95 -8.75
CA TYR A 47 0.12 -2.81 -9.04
C TYR A 47 1.03 -3.60 -8.07
N GLY A 48 0.44 -4.52 -7.30
CA GLY A 48 1.14 -5.34 -6.33
C GLY A 48 1.45 -4.62 -5.01
N PRO A 49 2.08 -5.33 -4.05
CA PRO A 49 2.28 -4.81 -2.69
C PRO A 49 3.28 -3.65 -2.67
N CYS A 50 3.01 -2.59 -1.90
CA CYS A 50 3.91 -1.44 -1.73
C CYS A 50 4.78 -1.51 -0.46
N PHE A 51 4.85 -2.67 0.18
CA PHE A 51 5.59 -2.88 1.41
C PHE A 51 7.10 -3.00 1.16
N GLY A 52 7.90 -2.24 1.91
CA GLY A 52 9.37 -2.37 1.92
C GLY A 52 10.07 -1.95 0.62
N MET A 53 9.45 -1.10 -0.20
CA MET A 53 10.03 -0.56 -1.43
C MET A 53 9.65 0.90 -1.64
N THR A 54 10.38 1.59 -2.51
CA THR A 54 10.05 2.96 -2.94
C THR A 54 8.89 2.95 -3.95
N ARG A 55 8.25 4.10 -4.13
CA ARG A 55 7.17 4.28 -5.13
C ARG A 55 7.67 4.04 -6.55
N LEU A 56 8.91 4.46 -6.84
CA LEU A 56 9.54 4.24 -8.15
C LEU A 56 9.78 2.76 -8.43
N GLU A 57 10.38 2.02 -7.48
CA GLU A 57 10.59 0.57 -7.64
C GLU A 57 9.26 -0.17 -7.84
N ARG A 58 8.20 0.26 -7.12
CA ARG A 58 6.87 -0.31 -7.30
C ARG A 58 6.30 -0.03 -8.69
N TYR A 59 6.44 1.21 -9.17
CA TYR A 59 6.00 1.64 -10.50
C TYR A 59 6.70 0.84 -11.61
N GLU A 60 8.03 0.73 -11.54
CA GLU A 60 8.82 -0.03 -12.51
C GLU A 60 8.46 -1.52 -12.52
N ARG A 61 8.26 -2.12 -11.34
CA ARG A 61 7.82 -3.52 -11.23
C ARG A 61 6.46 -3.72 -11.90
N ALA A 62 5.51 -2.80 -11.69
CA ALA A 62 4.20 -2.86 -12.32
C ALA A 62 4.29 -2.74 -13.85
N LYS A 63 5.15 -1.87 -14.39
CA LYS A 63 5.43 -1.80 -15.83
C LYS A 63 6.04 -3.10 -16.36
N LYS A 64 7.02 -3.66 -15.64
CA LYS A 64 7.65 -4.94 -16.00
C LYS A 64 6.66 -6.09 -16.07
N TRP A 65 5.59 -6.04 -15.27
CA TRP A 65 4.51 -7.04 -15.27
C TRP A 65 3.37 -6.72 -16.25
N GLY A 66 3.47 -5.65 -17.04
CA GLY A 66 2.45 -5.28 -18.02
C GLY A 66 1.14 -4.79 -17.39
N LEU A 67 1.19 -4.29 -16.16
CA LEU A 67 0.01 -3.81 -15.42
C LEU A 67 -0.40 -2.38 -15.80
N ASN A 68 0.38 -1.72 -16.67
CA ASN A 68 0.12 -0.38 -17.21
C ASN A 68 -0.23 0.66 -16.12
N PRO A 69 0.65 0.90 -15.13
CA PRO A 69 0.43 1.97 -14.15
C PRO A 69 0.34 3.35 -14.85
N PRO A 70 -0.44 4.31 -14.31
CA PRO A 70 -0.67 5.59 -14.98
C PRO A 70 0.62 6.38 -15.16
N GLN A 71 0.82 6.99 -16.34
CA GLN A 71 2.04 7.74 -16.67
C GLN A 71 2.27 8.95 -15.75
N GLU A 72 1.18 9.57 -15.26
CA GLU A 72 1.21 10.67 -14.29
C GLU A 72 2.01 10.31 -13.03
N ILE A 73 1.91 9.07 -12.55
CA ILE A 73 2.69 8.60 -11.39
C ILE A 73 4.19 8.69 -11.67
N GLU A 74 4.65 8.31 -12.87
CA GLU A 74 6.06 8.43 -13.24
C GLU A 74 6.53 9.88 -13.25
N ASN A 75 5.69 10.78 -13.76
CA ASN A 75 6.00 12.20 -13.85
C ASN A 75 6.11 12.83 -12.46
N LEU A 76 5.17 12.51 -11.56
CA LEU A 76 5.19 12.95 -10.17
C LEU A 76 6.44 12.44 -9.44
N LEU A 77 6.80 11.17 -9.64
CA LEU A 77 7.97 10.55 -8.98
C LEU A 77 9.31 11.11 -9.47
N LYS A 78 9.37 11.69 -10.68
CA LYS A 78 10.54 12.41 -11.18
C LYS A 78 10.61 13.86 -10.66
N GLY A 79 9.57 14.34 -9.99
CA GLY A 79 9.54 15.66 -9.35
C GLY A 79 10.34 15.71 -8.04
N VAL A 80 10.60 16.93 -7.55
CA VAL A 80 11.48 17.17 -6.38
C VAL A 80 10.71 17.16 -5.04
N ASN A 81 9.40 17.40 -5.06
CA ASN A 81 8.62 17.72 -3.86
C ASN A 81 7.72 16.58 -3.35
N VAL A 82 7.97 15.34 -3.74
CA VAL A 82 7.17 14.19 -3.31
C VAL A 82 7.99 13.22 -2.47
N ARG A 83 7.33 12.50 -1.56
CA ARG A 83 8.03 11.46 -0.79
C ARG A 83 8.35 10.27 -1.70
N PRO A 84 9.58 9.75 -1.70
CA PRO A 84 9.93 8.60 -2.54
C PRO A 84 9.41 7.28 -1.96
N GLU A 85 9.14 7.24 -0.65
CA GLU A 85 8.72 6.02 0.03
C GLU A 85 7.23 5.70 -0.17
N CYS A 86 6.92 4.42 -0.37
CA CYS A 86 5.53 3.95 -0.28
C CYS A 86 5.00 4.06 1.16
N LEU A 87 3.67 4.15 1.31
CA LEU A 87 2.99 4.23 2.62
C LEU A 87 3.43 3.17 3.65
N TRP A 88 3.78 1.96 3.21
CA TRP A 88 4.26 0.88 4.08
C TRP A 88 5.73 0.53 3.88
N HIS A 89 6.56 1.53 3.58
CA HIS A 89 8.01 1.41 3.48
C HIS A 89 8.70 1.22 4.85
N LYS A 90 8.20 0.32 5.71
CA LYS A 90 8.95 0.02 6.94
C LYS A 90 10.33 -0.48 6.53
N PRO A 91 11.44 0.15 6.99
CA PRO A 91 12.76 -0.34 6.70
C PRO A 91 12.82 -1.76 7.25
N ILE A 92 13.05 -2.74 6.38
CA ILE A 92 13.30 -4.09 6.84
C ILE A 92 14.58 -3.99 7.66
N HIS A 93 14.47 -4.09 8.98
CA HIS A 93 15.60 -3.96 9.93
C HIS A 93 16.68 -5.05 9.73
N VAL A 94 16.52 -5.93 8.75
CA VAL A 94 17.44 -7.01 8.39
C VAL A 94 18.83 -6.48 8.05
N GLN A 95 18.96 -5.27 7.48
CA GLN A 95 20.28 -4.69 7.18
C GLN A 95 21.08 -4.31 8.44
N LYS A 96 20.43 -3.90 9.54
CA LYS A 96 21.15 -3.62 10.80
C LYS A 96 21.77 -4.89 11.37
N TYR A 97 21.03 -6.00 11.33
CA TYR A 97 21.51 -7.31 11.78
C TYR A 97 22.67 -7.86 10.93
N LEU A 98 22.68 -7.63 9.62
CA LEU A 98 23.75 -8.13 8.74
C LEU A 98 25.06 -7.33 8.84
N VAL A 99 24.98 -6.03 9.16
CA VAL A 99 26.17 -5.18 9.39
C VAL A 99 26.80 -5.49 10.75
N GLU A 100 25.98 -5.66 11.80
CA GLU A 100 26.46 -5.90 13.17
C GLU A 100 27.10 -7.28 13.37
N ASN A 101 26.77 -8.27 12.54
CA ASN A 101 27.31 -9.64 12.65
C ASN A 101 28.38 -9.98 11.59
N LYS A 102 28.79 -9.02 10.76
CA LYS A 102 29.92 -9.19 9.82
C LYS A 102 31.28 -8.84 10.44
N SER A 103 31.27 -8.29 11.67
CA SER A 103 32.47 -7.87 12.41
C SER A 103 32.72 -8.70 13.67
N LYS A 104 32.17 -9.92 13.74
CA LYS A 104 32.44 -10.90 14.79
C LYS A 104 33.01 -12.17 14.19
#